data_AF-A0A1W9VU23-F1
#
_entry.id   AF-A0A1W9VU23-F1
#
_cell.length_a   1.000
_cell.length_b   1.000
_cell.length_c   1.000
_cell.angle_alpha   90.00
_cell.angle_beta   90.00
_cell.angle_gamma   90.00
#
_symmetry.space_group_name_H-M   'P 1'
#
loop_
_entity.id
_entity.type
_entity.pdbx_description
1 polymer ?
#
loop_
_entity_poly.entity_id
_entity_poly.type
_entity_poly.pdbx_seq_one_letter_code
_entity_poly.pdbx_strand_id
1 'polypeptide(L)'
;RNAEIDLETRLEKLFENKEEFDEWLERKNQHKVEYVDLKEMDGKDVFLGIDSGSTTTKIVLINEHGQVGAKHYSNNNGNPIKAVSKGLQIVFDDIIKSGAKINIKRSAVAFGLDDGLVETIAHYSAASFFDPKVSFIMDIGGQDMKAIYCQGGIINKMKM
;
A
#
# COMPACT_ATOMS: atom_id res chain seq x y z
N ARG A 1 6.22 30.31 -34.58
CA ARG A 1 6.77 30.67 -33.25
C ARG A 1 7.57 29.47 -32.80
N ASN A 2 8.90 29.53 -32.92
CA ASN A 2 9.80 28.49 -32.47
C ASN A 2 9.88 28.59 -30.94
N ALA A 3 9.51 27.54 -30.23
CA ALA A 3 9.79 27.43 -28.81
C ALA A 3 11.26 26.97 -28.68
N GLU A 4 12.14 27.89 -28.33
CA GLU A 4 13.45 27.54 -27.78
C GLU A 4 13.20 26.74 -26.50
N ILE A 5 13.70 25.50 -26.47
CA ILE A 5 13.73 24.68 -25.26
C ILE A 5 14.89 25.23 -24.45
N ASP A 6 14.57 25.97 -23.40
CA ASP A 6 15.53 26.46 -22.41
C ASP A 6 16.22 25.25 -21.74
N LEU A 7 17.51 25.08 -22.05
CA LEU A 7 18.35 23.99 -21.58
C LEU A 7 18.95 24.28 -20.18
N GLU A 8 18.64 25.43 -19.56
CA GLU A 8 19.34 25.90 -18.35
C GLU A 8 18.77 25.42 -17.01
N THR A 9 17.52 24.95 -16.91
CA THR A 9 17.01 24.42 -15.62
C THR A 9 17.29 22.92 -15.48
N ARG A 10 18.55 22.55 -15.28
CA ARG A 10 18.86 21.22 -14.72
C ARG A 10 18.40 21.19 -13.28
N LEU A 11 17.57 20.20 -12.93
CA LEU A 11 17.22 19.93 -11.53
C LEU A 11 18.50 19.70 -10.72
N GLU A 12 18.53 20.25 -9.52
CA GLU A 12 19.60 20.00 -8.55
C GLU A 12 19.71 18.49 -8.28
N LYS A 13 20.92 18.05 -7.90
CA LYS A 13 21.11 16.65 -7.54
C LYS A 13 20.26 16.35 -6.31
N LEU A 14 19.63 15.18 -6.31
CA LEU A 14 18.85 14.74 -5.15
C LEU A 14 19.73 14.51 -3.91
N PHE A 15 21.01 14.18 -4.13
CA PHE A 15 22.03 14.00 -3.09
C PHE A 15 23.36 14.55 -3.62
N GLU A 16 24.08 15.31 -2.81
CA GLU A 16 25.39 15.88 -3.16
C GLU A 16 26.52 14.86 -3.02
N ASN A 17 26.38 13.89 -2.12
CA ASN A 17 27.37 12.87 -1.86
C ASN A 17 26.74 11.55 -1.38
N LYS A 18 27.58 10.53 -1.19
CA LYS A 18 27.15 9.20 -0.74
C LYS A 18 26.65 9.20 0.70
N GLU A 19 27.23 10.01 1.57
CA GLU A 19 26.85 10.11 2.98
C GLU A 19 25.40 10.60 3.12
N GLU A 20 25.02 11.64 2.38
CA GLU A 20 23.64 12.14 2.34
C GLU A 20 22.65 11.09 1.80
N PHE A 21 23.06 10.32 0.78
CA PHE A 21 22.25 9.21 0.27
C PHE A 21 22.08 8.10 1.32
N ASP A 22 23.15 7.74 2.03
CA ASP A 22 23.14 6.69 3.05
C ASP A 22 22.28 7.10 4.26
N GLU A 23 22.39 8.35 4.73
CA GLU A 23 21.51 8.92 5.77
C GLU A 23 20.03 8.92 5.36
N TRP A 24 19.75 9.31 4.11
CA TRP A 24 18.40 9.24 3.56
C TRP A 24 17.89 7.80 3.52
N LEU A 25 18.73 6.85 3.12
CA LEU A 25 18.40 5.44 3.02
C LEU A 25 18.13 4.82 4.39
N GLU A 26 18.93 5.14 5.40
CA GLU A 26 18.72 4.71 6.79
C GLU A 26 17.39 5.21 7.33
N ARG A 27 17.10 6.51 7.17
CA ARG A 27 15.81 7.10 7.55
C ARG A 27 14.64 6.44 6.83
N LYS A 28 14.78 6.13 5.53
CA LYS A 28 13.74 5.42 4.76
C LYS A 28 13.52 4.00 5.27
N ASN A 29 14.60 3.30 5.64
CA ASN A 29 14.53 1.93 6.13
C ASN A 29 13.81 1.77 7.48
N GLN A 30 13.59 2.86 8.23
CA GLN A 30 12.82 2.83 9.48
C GLN A 30 11.32 2.58 9.25
N HIS A 31 10.79 2.90 8.07
CA HIS A 31 9.36 2.81 7.76
C HIS A 31 9.05 1.51 6.99
N LYS A 32 9.39 0.36 7.59
CA LYS A 32 9.16 -0.96 6.98
C LYS A 32 7.98 -1.66 7.64
N VAL A 33 7.27 -2.42 6.81
CA VAL A 33 6.28 -3.38 7.28
C VAL A 33 7.02 -4.56 7.91
N GLU A 34 6.65 -4.91 9.13
CA GLU A 34 7.12 -6.12 9.79
C GLU A 34 6.36 -7.35 9.28
N TYR A 35 7.07 -8.47 9.16
CA TYR A 35 6.51 -9.76 8.77
C TYR A 35 6.66 -10.73 9.92
N VAL A 36 5.65 -11.57 10.12
CA VAL A 36 5.64 -12.62 11.13
C VAL A 36 5.21 -13.93 10.49
N ASP A 37 5.62 -15.06 11.08
CA ASP A 37 5.12 -16.35 10.63
C ASP A 37 3.62 -16.47 10.94
N LEU A 38 2.86 -17.11 10.05
CA LEU A 38 1.42 -17.33 10.27
C LEU A 38 1.13 -18.09 11.58
N LYS A 39 2.04 -18.95 12.05
CA LYS A 39 1.91 -19.64 13.34
C LYS A 39 1.92 -18.67 14.52
N GLU A 40 2.61 -17.54 14.41
CA GLU A 40 2.62 -16.51 15.45
C GLU A 40 1.27 -15.78 15.55
N MET A 41 0.40 -15.95 14.55
CA MET A 41 -0.98 -15.45 14.53
C MET A 41 -2.01 -16.51 15.01
N ASP A 42 -1.58 -17.71 15.40
CA ASP A 42 -2.49 -18.77 15.86
C ASP A 42 -3.34 -18.33 17.06
N GLY A 43 -4.66 -18.48 16.93
CA GLY A 43 -5.63 -18.08 17.95
C GLY A 43 -5.79 -16.57 18.14
N LYS A 44 -5.15 -15.74 17.31
CA LYS A 44 -5.23 -14.28 17.37
C LYS A 44 -6.21 -13.73 16.34
N ASP A 45 -6.68 -12.52 16.63
CA ASP A 45 -7.50 -11.75 15.71
C ASP A 45 -6.64 -11.15 14.58
N VAL A 46 -7.13 -11.29 13.36
CA VAL A 46 -6.47 -10.75 12.17
C VAL A 46 -7.45 -9.99 11.29
N PHE A 47 -6.90 -9.22 10.37
CA PHE A 47 -7.63 -8.40 9.41
C PHE A 47 -7.19 -8.73 7.99
N LEU A 48 -8.15 -8.73 7.07
CA LEU A 48 -7.91 -9.01 5.66
C LEU A 48 -8.11 -7.74 4.83
N GLY A 49 -7.04 -7.25 4.20
CA GLY A 49 -7.09 -6.16 3.23
C GLY A 49 -7.10 -6.70 1.81
N ILE A 50 -7.98 -6.16 0.96
CA ILE A 50 -8.04 -6.44 -0.47
C ILE A 50 -8.06 -5.11 -1.22
N ASP A 51 -7.07 -4.90 -2.07
CA ASP A 51 -7.01 -3.78 -3.02
C ASP A 51 -6.97 -4.35 -4.44
N SER A 52 -8.03 -4.15 -5.20
CA SER A 52 -8.16 -4.64 -6.57
C SER A 52 -8.52 -3.50 -7.51
N GLY A 53 -7.50 -2.77 -7.94
CA GLY A 53 -7.60 -1.73 -8.97
C GLY A 53 -7.65 -2.26 -10.41
N SER A 54 -7.50 -1.33 -11.35
CA SER A 54 -7.61 -1.59 -12.80
C SER A 54 -6.50 -2.43 -13.40
N THR A 55 -5.36 -2.54 -12.71
CA THR A 55 -4.18 -3.30 -13.19
C THR A 55 -3.81 -4.46 -12.28
N THR A 56 -3.93 -4.30 -10.96
CA THR A 56 -3.39 -5.26 -9.99
C THR A 56 -4.40 -5.58 -8.91
N THR A 57 -4.24 -6.77 -8.33
CA THR A 57 -4.93 -7.22 -7.14
C THR A 57 -3.89 -7.52 -6.07
N LYS A 58 -4.07 -6.94 -4.91
CA LYS A 58 -3.27 -7.11 -3.70
C LYS A 58 -4.17 -7.61 -2.59
N ILE A 59 -3.70 -8.60 -1.85
CA ILE A 59 -4.38 -9.13 -0.68
C ILE A 59 -3.35 -9.22 0.43
N VAL A 60 -3.72 -8.82 1.64
CA VAL A 60 -2.84 -8.86 2.81
C VAL A 60 -3.61 -9.32 4.04
N LEU A 61 -2.97 -10.18 4.83
CA LEU A 61 -3.43 -10.61 6.14
C LEU A 61 -2.52 -9.99 7.20
N ILE A 62 -3.09 -9.19 8.09
CA ILE A 62 -2.36 -8.49 9.16
C ILE A 62 -2.94 -8.82 10.53
N ASN A 63 -2.09 -8.80 11.57
CA ASN A 63 -2.55 -8.86 12.96
C ASN A 63 -2.89 -7.46 13.51
N GLU A 64 -3.31 -7.38 14.78
CA GLU A 64 -3.63 -6.13 15.50
C GLU A 64 -2.47 -5.15 15.62
N HIS A 65 -1.22 -5.61 15.43
CA HIS A 65 -0.03 -4.76 15.45
C HIS A 65 0.35 -4.24 14.05
N GLY A 66 -0.41 -4.58 13.01
CA GLY A 66 -0.11 -4.20 11.62
C GLY A 66 1.00 -5.03 10.97
N GLN A 67 1.40 -6.14 11.60
CA GLN A 67 2.42 -7.05 11.04
C GLN A 67 1.78 -7.99 10.02
N VAL A 68 2.47 -8.26 8.91
CA VAL A 68 1.96 -9.08 7.80
C VAL A 68 2.30 -10.55 7.99
N GLY A 69 1.28 -11.41 7.99
CA GLY A 69 1.44 -12.87 8.05
C GLY A 69 1.36 -13.54 6.68
N ALA A 70 0.50 -13.03 5.80
CA ALA A 70 0.37 -13.52 4.42
C ALA A 70 0.03 -12.38 3.48
N LYS A 71 0.45 -12.50 2.22
CA LYS A 71 0.08 -11.57 1.15
C LYS A 71 0.04 -12.23 -0.20
N HIS A 72 -0.76 -11.68 -1.10
CA HIS A 72 -0.77 -12.03 -2.50
C HIS A 72 -0.76 -10.77 -3.35
N TYR A 73 0.01 -10.77 -4.43
CA TYR A 73 0.05 -9.70 -5.41
C TYR A 73 0.02 -10.33 -6.80
N SER A 74 -0.91 -9.91 -7.64
CA SER A 74 -1.00 -10.35 -9.03
C SER A 74 -1.60 -9.30 -9.94
N ASN A 75 -1.38 -9.46 -11.25
CA ASN A 75 -2.09 -8.67 -12.25
C ASN A 75 -3.55 -9.18 -12.35
N ASN A 76 -4.50 -8.26 -12.47
CA ASN A 76 -5.91 -8.64 -12.58
C ASN A 76 -6.26 -9.27 -13.95
N ASN A 77 -5.43 -9.04 -14.98
CA ASN A 77 -5.62 -9.51 -16.36
C ASN A 77 -7.03 -9.22 -16.92
N GLY A 78 -7.57 -8.05 -16.61
CA GLY A 78 -8.92 -7.64 -17.03
C GLY A 78 -10.06 -8.34 -16.31
N ASN A 79 -9.78 -9.17 -15.30
CA ASN A 79 -10.79 -9.82 -14.47
C ASN A 79 -10.45 -9.72 -12.97
N PRO A 80 -10.72 -8.58 -12.33
CA PRO A 80 -10.39 -8.33 -10.92
C PRO A 80 -11.07 -9.33 -9.97
N ILE A 81 -12.32 -9.72 -10.23
CA ILE A 81 -13.04 -10.68 -9.39
C ILE A 81 -12.35 -12.05 -9.39
N LYS A 82 -11.93 -12.54 -10.57
CA LYS A 82 -11.20 -13.80 -10.69
C LYS A 82 -9.81 -13.73 -10.04
N ALA A 83 -9.14 -12.59 -10.16
CA ALA A 83 -7.84 -12.37 -9.52
C ALA A 83 -7.96 -12.37 -7.99
N VAL A 84 -8.96 -11.69 -7.43
CA VAL A 84 -9.26 -11.72 -5.99
C VAL A 84 -9.60 -13.13 -5.53
N SER A 85 -10.47 -13.85 -6.25
CA SER A 85 -10.85 -15.22 -5.90
C SER A 85 -9.63 -16.16 -5.81
N LYS A 86 -8.74 -16.11 -6.82
CA LYS A 86 -7.49 -16.88 -6.82
C LYS A 86 -6.54 -16.47 -5.70
N GLY A 87 -6.38 -15.17 -5.48
CA GLY A 87 -5.49 -14.65 -4.45
C GLY A 87 -5.96 -15.03 -3.05
N LEU A 88 -7.27 -14.98 -2.79
CA LEU A 88 -7.85 -15.44 -1.53
C LEU A 88 -7.60 -16.93 -1.33
N GLN A 89 -7.80 -17.75 -2.37
CA GLN A 89 -7.51 -19.18 -2.29
C GLN A 89 -6.06 -19.44 -1.90
N ILE A 90 -5.10 -18.73 -2.49
CA ILE A 90 -3.67 -18.84 -2.15
C ILE A 90 -3.42 -18.47 -0.68
N VAL A 91 -3.95 -17.33 -0.22
CA VAL A 91 -3.79 -16.89 1.18
C VAL A 91 -4.40 -17.89 2.16
N PHE A 92 -5.58 -18.45 1.86
CA PHE A 92 -6.19 -19.47 2.70
C PHE A 92 -5.44 -20.80 2.68
N ASP A 93 -4.89 -21.20 1.53
CA ASP A 93 -4.03 -22.38 1.44
C ASP A 93 -2.76 -22.22 2.29
N ASP A 94 -2.18 -21.02 2.34
CA ASP A 94 -1.02 -20.73 3.19
C ASP A 94 -1.38 -20.79 4.68
N ILE A 95 -2.54 -20.27 5.07
CA ILE A 95 -3.09 -20.43 6.43
C ILE A 95 -3.23 -21.91 6.79
N ILE A 96 -3.86 -22.71 5.93
CA ILE A 96 -4.07 -24.15 6.17
C ILE A 96 -2.72 -24.88 6.32
N LYS A 97 -1.76 -24.61 5.42
CA LYS A 97 -0.42 -25.21 5.47
C LYS A 97 0.36 -24.83 6.74
N SER A 98 0.16 -23.63 7.24
CA SER A 98 0.80 -23.18 8.49
C SER A 98 0.30 -23.95 9.72
N GLY A 99 -0.93 -24.47 9.67
CA GLY A 99 -1.61 -25.10 10.80
C GLY A 99 -2.18 -24.10 11.82
N ALA A 100 -2.07 -22.79 11.56
CA ALA A 100 -2.61 -21.75 12.42
C ALA A 100 -4.14 -21.67 12.30
N LYS A 101 -4.81 -21.49 13.45
CA LYS A 101 -6.23 -21.17 13.54
C LYS A 101 -6.37 -19.66 13.52
N ILE A 102 -6.78 -19.14 12.38
CA ILE A 102 -6.90 -17.71 12.14
C ILE A 102 -8.36 -17.28 12.26
N ASN A 103 -8.61 -16.20 13.02
CA ASN A 103 -9.92 -15.58 13.12
C ASN A 103 -9.93 -14.20 12.44
N ILE A 104 -10.53 -14.11 11.26
CA ILE A 104 -10.66 -12.83 10.54
C ILE A 104 -11.77 -12.01 11.17
N LYS A 105 -11.41 -10.98 11.94
CA LYS A 105 -12.39 -10.09 12.61
C LYS A 105 -13.05 -9.10 11.67
N ARG A 106 -12.31 -8.60 10.68
CA ARG A 106 -12.82 -7.65 9.69
C ARG A 106 -12.05 -7.77 8.39
N SER A 107 -12.73 -7.48 7.29
CA SER A 107 -12.11 -7.26 5.99
C SER A 107 -12.36 -5.83 5.50
N ALA A 108 -11.39 -5.29 4.78
CA ALA A 108 -11.52 -4.03 4.04
C ALA A 108 -11.24 -4.33 2.57
N VAL A 109 -12.13 -3.88 1.68
CA VAL A 109 -12.06 -4.20 0.25
C VAL A 109 -12.23 -2.93 -0.56
N ALA A 110 -11.19 -2.58 -1.32
CA ALA A 110 -11.22 -1.54 -2.33
C ALA A 110 -11.24 -2.22 -3.71
N PHE A 111 -12.38 -2.19 -4.38
CA PHE A 111 -12.44 -2.36 -5.82
C PHE A 111 -12.53 -0.96 -6.39
N GLY A 112 -11.69 -0.58 -7.35
CA GLY A 112 -11.68 0.77 -7.95
C GLY A 112 -12.96 1.14 -8.72
N LEU A 113 -14.10 1.04 -8.04
CA LEU A 113 -15.50 1.19 -8.44
C LEU A 113 -16.21 2.24 -7.56
N ASP A 114 -15.51 2.76 -6.55
CA ASP A 114 -15.99 3.61 -5.46
C ASP A 114 -15.53 5.06 -5.61
N ASP A 115 -15.26 5.48 -6.85
CA ASP A 115 -14.62 6.76 -7.19
C ASP A 115 -13.28 7.01 -6.44
N GLY A 116 -12.64 5.94 -5.97
CA GLY A 116 -11.36 5.97 -5.27
C GLY A 116 -11.44 6.43 -3.81
N LEU A 117 -12.62 6.52 -3.19
CA LEU A 117 -12.76 6.99 -1.80
C LEU A 117 -12.21 5.99 -0.77
N VAL A 118 -12.59 4.72 -0.86
CA VAL A 118 -12.11 3.64 0.02
C VAL A 118 -10.61 3.44 -0.18
N GLU A 119 -10.15 3.46 -1.43
CA GLU A 119 -8.72 3.43 -1.77
C GLU A 119 -7.98 4.62 -1.11
N THR A 120 -8.49 5.84 -1.25
CA THR A 120 -7.92 7.05 -0.65
C THR A 120 -7.86 6.97 0.88
N ILE A 121 -8.92 6.51 1.53
CA ILE A 121 -8.95 6.34 2.99
C ILE A 121 -7.98 5.24 3.42
N ALA A 122 -7.87 4.15 2.66
CA ALA A 122 -6.94 3.06 2.94
C ALA A 122 -5.49 3.52 2.83
N HIS A 123 -5.13 4.23 1.74
CA HIS A 123 -3.80 4.81 1.57
C HIS A 123 -3.47 5.84 2.65
N TYR A 124 -4.44 6.70 3.00
CA TYR A 124 -4.27 7.66 4.10
C TYR A 124 -4.06 6.97 5.44
N SER A 125 -4.86 5.95 5.75
CA SER A 125 -4.77 5.18 7.00
C SER A 125 -3.42 4.47 7.10
N ALA A 126 -2.97 3.84 6.02
CA ALA A 126 -1.66 3.19 5.96
C ALA A 126 -0.52 4.21 6.11
N ALA A 127 -0.56 5.34 5.41
CA ALA A 127 0.47 6.36 5.51
C ALA A 127 0.54 6.98 6.92
N SER A 128 -0.61 7.23 7.54
CA SER A 128 -0.69 7.78 8.90
C SER A 128 -0.23 6.80 9.98
N PHE A 129 -0.32 5.49 9.71
CA PHE A 129 0.26 4.46 10.58
C PHE A 129 1.79 4.55 10.62
N PHE A 130 2.44 4.79 9.48
CA PHE A 130 3.90 4.94 9.41
C PHE A 130 4.39 6.33 9.84
N ASP A 131 3.67 7.38 9.46
CA ASP A 131 3.99 8.76 9.82
C ASP A 131 2.71 9.51 10.23
N PRO A 132 2.46 9.70 11.54
CA PRO A 132 1.32 10.48 12.03
C PRO A 132 1.30 11.94 11.55
N LYS A 133 2.43 12.46 11.03
CA LYS A 133 2.56 13.81 10.48
C LYS A 133 2.52 13.85 8.96
N VAL A 134 2.13 12.75 8.30
CA VAL A 134 2.00 12.71 6.84
C VAL A 134 1.14 13.87 6.35
N SER A 135 1.70 14.65 5.43
CA SER A 135 1.05 15.83 4.86
C SER A 135 0.72 15.66 3.38
N PHE A 136 1.34 14.66 2.74
CA PHE A 136 1.18 14.41 1.31
C PHE A 136 1.41 12.94 0.99
N ILE A 137 0.52 12.37 0.18
CA ILE A 137 0.63 11.01 -0.36
C ILE A 137 0.50 11.12 -1.87
N MET A 138 1.45 10.53 -2.57
CA MET A 138 1.41 10.36 -4.02
C MET A 138 1.30 8.88 -4.32
N ASP A 139 0.11 8.48 -4.77
CA ASP A 139 -0.15 7.12 -5.23
C ASP A 139 -0.08 7.09 -6.75
N ILE A 140 0.79 6.25 -7.29
CA ILE A 140 1.04 6.14 -8.73
C ILE A 140 0.55 4.76 -9.14
N GLY A 141 -0.66 4.72 -9.70
CA GLY A 141 -1.28 3.53 -10.25
C GLY A 141 -0.80 3.20 -11.66
N GLY A 142 -1.41 2.17 -12.24
CA GLY A 142 -1.11 1.75 -13.62
C GLY A 142 -1.76 2.64 -14.69
N GLN A 143 -2.85 3.33 -14.34
CA GLN A 143 -3.62 4.16 -15.28
C GLN A 143 -3.83 5.59 -14.78
N ASP A 144 -3.81 5.79 -13.47
CA ASP A 144 -4.04 7.07 -12.80
C ASP A 144 -2.92 7.37 -11.79
N MET A 145 -2.86 8.63 -11.38
CA MET A 145 -2.02 9.08 -10.27
C MET A 145 -2.92 9.88 -9.34
N LYS A 146 -2.83 9.63 -8.03
CA LYS A 146 -3.59 10.33 -7.01
C LYS A 146 -2.65 11.11 -6.10
N ALA A 147 -2.96 12.38 -5.91
CA ALA A 147 -2.26 13.27 -5.00
C ALA A 147 -3.19 13.66 -3.84
N ILE A 148 -2.89 13.16 -2.64
CA ILE A 148 -3.71 13.32 -1.43
C ILE A 148 -2.96 14.26 -0.46
N TYR A 149 -3.56 15.40 -0.16
CA TYR A 149 -3.05 16.37 0.81
C TYR A 149 -3.74 16.17 2.15
N CYS A 150 -2.93 16.04 3.20
CA CYS A 150 -3.37 15.78 4.56
C CYS A 150 -2.98 16.95 5.46
N GLN A 151 -3.89 17.42 6.30
CA GLN A 151 -3.60 18.49 7.27
C GLN A 151 -4.26 18.16 8.60
N GLY A 152 -3.47 18.13 9.67
CA GLY A 152 -3.98 17.91 11.03
C GLY A 152 -4.66 16.56 11.24
N GLY A 153 -4.23 15.51 10.53
CA GLY A 153 -4.86 14.19 10.63
C GLY A 153 -6.16 14.03 9.83
N ILE A 154 -6.44 14.94 8.89
CA ILE A 154 -7.63 14.89 8.03
C ILE A 154 -7.21 15.06 6.57
N ILE A 155 -7.87 14.34 5.67
CA ILE A 155 -7.73 14.54 4.22
C ILE A 155 -8.35 15.89 3.86
N ASN A 156 -7.52 16.82 3.40
CA ASN A 156 -7.94 18.19 3.08
C ASN A 156 -8.31 18.31 1.60
N LYS A 157 -7.50 17.73 0.72
CA LYS A 157 -7.70 17.84 -0.74
C LYS A 157 -7.18 16.62 -1.47
N MET A 158 -7.93 16.15 -2.46
CA MET A 158 -7.51 15.13 -3.40
C MET A 158 -7.46 15.71 -4.82
N LYS A 159 -6.44 15.33 -5.59
CA LYS A 159 -6.38 15.55 -7.04
C LYS A 159 -6.16 14.21 -7.72
N MET A 160 -6.94 13.96 -8.78
CA MET A 160 -6.73 12.90 -9.76
C MET A 160 -6.04 13.47 -10.99
#